data_AF-A0A371FZE3-F1
#
_entry.id   AF-A0A371FZE3-F1
#
_cell.length_a   1.000
_cell.length_b   1.000
_cell.length_c   1.000
_cell.angle_alpha   90.00
_cell.angle_beta   90.00
_cell.angle_gamma   90.00
#
_symmetry.space_group_name_H-M   'P 1'
#
loop_
_entity.id
_entity.type
_entity.pdbx_description
1 polymer ?
#
loop_
_entity_poly.entity_id
_entity_poly.type
_entity_poly.pdbx_seq_one_letter_code
_entity_poly.pdbx_strand_id
1 'polypeptide(L)'
;MTHGGPEKGIREGGRTLTIVGGGQDSSQEIDETQVPLNFREVVVEPFGGTQDPHAHLQAFQTQMYISGGIDKLSCKLFPGTLRGVAVQWMATLPARTI
;
A
#
# COMPACT_ATOMS: atom_id res chain seq x y z
N MET A 1 32.19 -21.89 -52.93
CA MET A 1 31.78 -20.48 -52.74
C MET A 1 31.41 -20.31 -51.29
N THR A 2 32.35 -19.78 -50.50
CA THR A 2 32.37 -18.39 -49.95
C THR A 2 31.55 -18.31 -48.66
N HIS A 3 32.20 -18.30 -47.50
CA HIS A 3 32.69 -17.11 -46.77
C HIS A 3 31.57 -16.11 -46.43
N GLY A 4 31.43 -15.79 -45.14
CA GLY A 4 30.74 -14.57 -44.74
C GLY A 4 30.27 -14.49 -43.28
N GLY A 5 31.20 -14.55 -42.31
CA GLY A 5 31.41 -13.50 -41.29
C GLY A 5 30.28 -12.97 -40.36
N PRO A 6 30.63 -12.21 -39.31
CA PRO A 6 30.00 -12.27 -37.99
C PRO A 6 29.30 -10.95 -37.53
N GLU A 7 29.09 -10.80 -36.20
CA GLU A 7 28.96 -9.54 -35.44
C GLU A 7 27.55 -8.89 -35.35
N LYS A 8 27.00 -8.28 -34.28
CA LYS A 8 27.30 -7.91 -32.87
C LYS A 8 25.90 -7.84 -32.17
N GLY A 9 25.69 -8.24 -30.91
CA GLY A 9 26.20 -7.60 -29.70
C GLY A 9 25.33 -6.41 -29.28
N ILE A 10 24.47 -6.56 -28.27
CA ILE A 10 24.27 -5.53 -27.24
C ILE A 10 24.15 -6.23 -25.89
N ARG A 11 25.20 -6.05 -25.09
CA ARG A 11 25.22 -6.27 -23.65
C ARG A 11 24.52 -5.05 -23.05
N GLU A 12 23.49 -5.26 -22.25
CA GLU A 12 23.24 -4.35 -21.13
C GLU A 12 23.47 -5.15 -19.85
N GLY A 13 24.66 -4.91 -19.29
CA GLY A 13 25.01 -5.37 -17.97
C GLY A 13 24.60 -4.35 -16.92
N GLY A 14 24.39 -4.87 -15.71
CA GLY A 14 24.35 -4.10 -14.47
C GLY A 14 22.93 -3.61 -14.16
N ARG A 15 22.24 -4.11 -13.15
CA ARG A 15 22.71 -4.59 -11.85
C ARG A 15 21.73 -5.67 -11.38
N THR A 16 22.23 -6.86 -11.11
CA THR A 16 21.52 -7.76 -10.20
C THR A 16 21.50 -7.07 -8.85
N LEU A 17 20.38 -6.45 -8.50
CA LEU A 17 20.07 -6.18 -7.11
C LEU A 17 19.66 -7.51 -6.50
N THR A 18 20.65 -8.29 -6.05
CA THR A 18 20.41 -9.30 -5.03
C THR A 18 20.05 -8.55 -3.75
N ILE A 19 18.78 -8.20 -3.59
CA ILE A 19 18.24 -7.95 -2.26
C ILE A 19 17.97 -9.34 -1.68
N VAL A 20 18.91 -9.73 -0.84
CA VAL A 20 18.89 -10.86 0.06
C VAL A 20 17.53 -10.97 0.76
N GLY A 21 16.92 -12.15 0.69
CA GLY A 21 16.14 -12.73 1.78
C GLY A 21 14.77 -12.11 2.07
N GLY A 22 13.73 -12.86 1.69
CA GLY A 22 12.39 -12.74 2.26
C GLY A 22 11.47 -11.83 1.45
N GLY A 23 10.42 -12.42 0.87
CA GLY A 23 9.24 -11.63 0.54
C GLY A 23 8.75 -11.00 1.83
N GLN A 24 8.95 -9.70 2.00
CA GLN A 24 8.35 -8.96 3.08
C GLN A 24 6.85 -8.93 2.78
N ASP A 25 6.07 -9.67 3.57
CA ASP A 25 4.62 -9.66 3.47
C ASP A 25 4.15 -8.28 3.92
N SER A 26 3.64 -7.47 3.00
CA SER A 26 3.18 -6.10 3.27
C SER A 26 2.19 -6.03 4.43
N SER A 27 1.39 -7.07 4.63
CA SER A 27 0.46 -7.19 5.75
C SER A 27 1.18 -7.24 7.11
N GLN A 28 2.29 -7.97 7.19
CA GLN A 28 3.07 -8.06 8.42
C GLN A 28 3.71 -6.71 8.76
N GLU A 29 4.22 -6.01 7.75
CA GLU A 29 4.83 -4.70 7.94
C GLU A 29 3.82 -3.62 8.38
N ILE A 30 2.58 -3.70 7.87
CA ILE A 30 1.46 -2.86 8.31
C ILE A 30 1.07 -3.19 9.75
N ASP A 31 0.97 -4.47 10.12
CA ASP A 31 0.65 -4.88 11.50
C ASP A 31 1.72 -4.43 12.50
N GLU A 32 3.00 -4.59 12.15
CA GLU A 32 4.14 -4.20 12.97
C GLU A 32 4.31 -2.67 13.07
N THR A 33 3.71 -1.89 12.17
CA THR A 33 3.78 -0.42 12.17
C THR A 33 3.20 0.14 13.47
N GLN A 34 4.05 0.74 14.29
CA GLN A 34 3.63 1.39 15.54
C GLN A 34 2.97 2.73 15.22
N VAL A 35 1.84 3.02 15.87
CA VAL A 35 1.25 4.36 15.85
C VAL A 35 2.05 5.21 16.83
N PRO A 36 2.68 6.32 16.40
CA PRO A 36 3.43 7.19 17.30
C PRO A 36 2.55 7.71 18.45
N LEU A 37 3.10 7.82 19.66
CA LEU A 37 2.35 8.27 20.84
C LEU A 37 1.75 9.69 20.69
N ASN A 38 2.43 10.54 19.94
CA ASN A 38 2.01 11.91 19.63
C ASN A 38 1.25 12.02 18.30
N PHE A 39 0.82 10.90 17.73
CA PHE A 39 0.06 10.89 16.48
C PHE A 39 -1.29 11.54 16.70
N ARG A 40 -1.62 12.50 15.85
CA ARG A 40 -2.92 13.16 15.90
C ARG A 40 -3.98 12.18 15.42
N GLU A 41 -5.03 12.03 16.20
CA GLU A 41 -6.13 11.14 15.83
C GLU A 41 -6.73 11.53 14.46
N VAL A 42 -6.94 10.51 13.63
CA VAL A 42 -7.53 10.66 12.30
C VAL A 42 -9.05 10.66 12.47
N VAL A 43 -9.64 11.85 12.36
CA VAL A 43 -11.08 12.03 12.48
C VAL A 43 -11.68 12.23 11.10
N VAL A 44 -12.32 11.19 10.59
CA VAL A 44 -13.12 11.23 9.36
C VAL A 44 -14.49 10.63 9.60
N GLU A 45 -15.49 11.11 8.85
CA GLU A 45 -16.82 10.50 8.87
C GLU A 45 -16.72 9.01 8.47
N PRO A 46 -17.29 8.08 9.27
CA PRO A 46 -17.18 6.67 8.96
C PRO A 46 -17.84 6.31 7.64
N PHE A 47 -17.16 5.53 6.81
CA PHE A 47 -17.69 5.06 5.53
C PHE A 47 -18.65 3.91 5.73
N GLY A 48 -19.94 4.18 5.50
CA GLY A 48 -21.01 3.19 5.60
C GLY A 48 -21.25 2.37 4.33
N GLY A 49 -20.56 2.64 3.23
CA GLY A 49 -20.80 2.00 1.92
C GLY A 49 -21.84 2.69 1.04
N THR A 50 -22.53 3.74 1.54
CA THR A 50 -23.54 4.50 0.78
C THR A 50 -23.06 5.88 0.33
N GLN A 51 -21.96 6.36 0.90
CA GLN A 51 -21.31 7.62 0.51
C GLN A 51 -20.46 7.40 -0.75
N ASP A 52 -20.01 8.48 -1.39
CA ASP A 52 -19.04 8.38 -2.48
C ASP A 52 -17.68 7.85 -1.96
N PRO A 53 -17.18 6.69 -2.45
CA PRO A 53 -15.91 6.13 -2.01
C PRO A 53 -14.72 7.05 -2.29
N HIS A 54 -14.76 7.84 -3.36
CA HIS A 54 -13.66 8.75 -3.72
C HIS A 54 -13.58 9.93 -2.75
N ALA A 55 -14.72 10.55 -2.43
CA ALA A 55 -14.79 11.59 -1.40
C ALA A 55 -14.30 11.09 -0.04
N HIS A 56 -14.67 9.87 0.37
CA HIS A 56 -14.18 9.26 1.62
C HIS A 56 -12.67 9.09 1.61
N LEU A 57 -12.12 8.52 0.54
CA LEU A 57 -10.68 8.31 0.41
C LEU A 57 -9.91 9.64 0.45
N GLN A 58 -10.41 10.67 -0.24
CA GLN A 58 -9.78 11.99 -0.25
C GLN A 58 -9.81 12.64 1.15
N ALA A 59 -10.93 12.53 1.88
CA ALA A 59 -11.03 13.04 3.25
C ALA A 59 -10.05 12.33 4.19
N PHE A 60 -9.94 11.01 4.07
CA PHE A 60 -8.97 10.20 4.81
C PHE A 60 -7.53 10.59 4.50
N GLN A 61 -7.15 10.66 3.22
CA GLN A 61 -5.81 11.05 2.80
C GLN A 61 -5.43 12.45 3.31
N THR A 62 -6.37 13.40 3.26
CA THR A 62 -6.18 14.75 3.80
C THR A 62 -5.91 14.72 5.30
N GLN A 63 -6.67 13.94 6.07
CA GLN A 63 -6.45 13.81 7.52
C GLN A 63 -5.14 13.08 7.86
N MET A 64 -4.76 12.06 7.08
CA MET A 64 -3.46 11.39 7.23
C MET A 64 -2.32 12.38 6.99
N TYR A 65 -2.41 13.21 5.95
CA TYR A 65 -1.40 14.24 5.66
C TYR A 65 -1.26 15.24 6.83
N ILE A 66 -2.38 15.76 7.35
CA ILE A 66 -2.39 16.69 8.49
C ILE A 66 -1.80 16.04 9.76
N SER A 67 -2.04 14.74 9.95
CA SER A 67 -1.61 14.01 11.13
C SER A 67 -0.16 13.49 11.04
N GLY A 68 0.52 13.71 9.91
CA GLY A 68 1.89 13.21 9.67
C GLY A 68 1.94 11.72 9.37
N GLY A 69 0.86 11.17 8.80
CA GLY A 69 0.73 9.78 8.42
C GLY A 69 1.61 9.38 7.24
N ILE A 70 2.20 8.19 7.31
CA ILE A 70 2.90 7.53 6.22
C ILE A 70 2.06 6.40 5.64
N ASP A 71 2.34 5.94 4.43
CA ASP A 71 1.53 4.94 3.71
C ASP A 71 1.19 3.70 4.54
N LYS A 72 2.15 3.16 5.28
CA LYS A 72 1.93 1.98 6.16
C LYS A 72 0.95 2.28 7.30
N LEU A 73 1.06 3.46 7.90
CA LEU A 73 0.15 3.92 8.95
C LEU A 73 -1.24 4.22 8.38
N SER A 74 -1.31 4.76 7.16
CA SER A 74 -2.56 4.98 6.42
C SER A 74 -3.28 3.64 6.21
N CYS A 75 -2.59 2.61 5.72
CA CYS A 75 -3.16 1.28 5.55
C CYS A 75 -3.62 0.66 6.88
N LYS A 76 -2.89 0.89 7.97
CA LYS A 76 -3.26 0.40 9.31
C LYS A 76 -4.52 1.06 9.86
N LEU A 77 -4.69 2.36 9.62
CA LEU A 77 -5.78 3.15 10.21
C LEU A 77 -7.04 3.19 9.35
N PHE A 78 -6.92 3.01 8.02
CA PHE A 78 -8.04 3.04 7.10
C PHE A 78 -9.20 2.08 7.47
N PRO A 79 -8.96 0.82 7.90
CA PRO A 79 -10.03 -0.08 8.32
C PRO A 79 -10.88 0.49 9.47
N GLY A 80 -10.28 1.29 10.36
CA GLY A 80 -10.97 1.94 11.47
C GLY A 80 -11.96 3.03 11.05
N THR A 81 -11.89 3.47 9.78
CA THR A 81 -12.82 4.46 9.20
C THR A 81 -14.06 3.81 8.60
N LEU A 82 -14.12 2.47 8.53
CA LEU A 82 -15.24 1.76 7.94
C LEU A 82 -16.33 1.49 8.99
N ARG A 83 -17.60 1.49 8.57
CA ARG A 83 -18.74 1.09 9.41
C ARG A 83 -19.75 0.28 8.61
N GLY A 84 -20.56 -0.52 9.31
CA GLY A 84 -21.71 -1.21 8.71
C GLY A 84 -21.28 -2.19 7.62
N VAL A 85 -21.93 -2.11 6.45
CA VAL A 85 -21.68 -3.05 5.34
C VAL A 85 -20.26 -2.94 4.79
N ALA A 86 -19.58 -1.79 4.95
CA ALA A 86 -18.20 -1.62 4.50
C ALA A 86 -17.21 -2.44 5.32
N VAL A 87 -17.44 -2.62 6.63
CA VAL A 87 -16.62 -3.51 7.48
C VAL A 87 -16.79 -4.96 7.02
N GLN A 88 -18.01 -5.36 6.70
CA GLN A 88 -18.29 -6.71 6.25
C GLN A 88 -17.67 -6.99 4.88
N TRP A 89 -17.76 -6.04 3.94
CA TRP A 89 -17.06 -6.13 2.66
C TRP A 89 -15.55 -6.27 2.85
N MET A 90 -14.95 -5.43 3.71
CA MET A 90 -13.51 -5.48 4.01
C MET A 90 -13.09 -6.86 4.56
N ALA A 91 -13.88 -7.44 5.46
CA ALA A 91 -13.61 -8.76 6.03
C ALA A 91 -13.76 -9.91 5.02
N THR A 92 -14.46 -9.69 3.90
CA THR A 92 -14.58 -10.68 2.81
C THR A 92 -13.45 -10.61 1.80
N LEU A 93 -12.61 -9.57 1.85
CA LEU A 93 -11.44 -9.48 0.98
C LEU A 93 -10.42 -10.56 1.37
N PRO A 94 -9.80 -11.24 0.38
CA PRO A 94 -8.67 -12.12 0.66
C PRO A 94 -7.58 -11.37 1.42
N ALA A 95 -6.93 -12.06 2.36
CA ALA A 95 -5.69 -11.57 2.95
C ALA A 95 -4.72 -11.19 1.81
N ARG A 96 -4.15 -9.98 1.85
CA ARG A 96 -3.29 -9.35 0.82
C ARG A 96 -3.95 -8.66 -0.37
N THR A 97 -5.16 -8.13 -0.19
CA THR A 97 -5.81 -7.28 -1.21
C THR A 97 -5.45 -5.80 -1.07
N ILE A 98 -4.71 -5.41 -0.03
CA ILE A 98 -4.29 -4.03 0.28
C ILE A 98 -2.78 -3.95 0.34
#